data_AF-A0A6N8NP89-F1
#
_entry.id   AF-A0A6N8NP89-F1
#
_cell.length_a   1.000
_cell.length_b   1.000
_cell.length_c   1.000
_cell.angle_alpha   90.00
_cell.angle_beta   90.00
_cell.angle_gamma   90.00
#
_symmetry.space_group_name_H-M   'P 1'
#
loop_
_entity.id
_entity.type
_entity.pdbx_description
1 polymer ?
#
loop_
_entity_poly.entity_id
_entity_poly.type
_entity_poly.pdbx_seq_one_letter_code
_entity_poly.pdbx_strand_id
1 'polypeptide(L)'
;EIGHPATLFPMVAAGIGISILPALALPLPEGSPLVVKRITPVVERQLMLVRRKNRSLSTAAEALWDVVRDQGNALMAGREGDPLYQI
;
A
#
# COMPACT_ATOMS: atom_id res chain seq x y z
N GLU A 1 9.00 13.71 10.53
CA GLU A 1 8.50 12.51 9.84
C GLU A 1 7.01 12.68 9.57
N ILE A 2 6.52 12.31 8.39
CA ILE A 2 5.10 12.40 8.03
C ILE A 2 4.62 10.98 7.75
N GLY A 3 3.64 10.51 8.52
CA GLY A 3 3.20 9.12 8.49
C GLY A 3 2.07 8.79 7.50
N HIS A 4 1.45 9.79 6.87
CA HIS A 4 0.25 9.57 6.05
C HIS A 4 0.35 10.22 4.65
N PRO A 5 0.04 9.48 3.56
CA PRO A 5 0.12 9.99 2.18
C PRO A 5 -0.68 11.27 1.93
N ALA A 6 -1.84 11.46 2.56
CA ALA A 6 -2.69 12.62 2.31
C ALA A 6 -2.02 13.96 2.69
N THR A 7 -1.12 13.97 3.68
CA THR A 7 -0.33 15.15 4.04
C THR A 7 0.94 15.25 3.20
N LEU A 8 1.49 14.10 2.81
CA LEU A 8 2.77 13.99 2.13
C LEU A 8 2.68 14.43 0.67
N PHE A 9 1.64 14.05 -0.08
CA PHE A 9 1.54 14.41 -1.50
C PHE A 9 1.47 15.92 -1.74
N PRO A 10 0.66 16.72 -1.02
CA PRO A 10 0.66 18.17 -1.20
C PRO A 10 2.02 18.82 -0.91
N MET A 11 2.77 18.29 0.06
CA MET A 11 4.10 18.84 0.40
C MET A 11 5.13 18.59 -0.69
N VAL A 12 5.16 17.37 -1.26
CA VAL A 12 6.02 17.07 -2.41
C VAL A 12 5.60 17.89 -3.62
N ALA A 13 4.28 18.05 -3.85
CA ALA A 13 3.76 18.85 -4.96
C ALA A 13 4.12 20.34 -4.82
N ALA A 14 4.22 20.85 -3.58
CA ALA A 14 4.69 22.19 -3.27
C ALA A 14 6.23 22.35 -3.35
N GLY A 15 6.97 21.30 -3.70
CA GLY A 15 8.44 21.35 -3.82
C GLY A 15 9.19 21.19 -2.50
N ILE A 16 8.52 20.74 -1.44
CA ILE A 16 9.12 20.49 -0.12
C ILE A 16 9.77 19.08 -0.13
N GLY A 17 10.67 18.85 -1.09
CA GLY A 17 11.47 17.63 -1.21
C GLY A 17 10.81 16.45 -1.93
N ILE A 18 11.32 15.25 -1.65
CA ILE A 18 10.87 13.96 -2.20
C ILE A 18 10.45 13.03 -1.06
N SER A 19 9.73 11.95 -1.39
CA SER A 19 9.33 10.96 -0.39
C SER A 19 9.37 9.54 -0.94
N ILE A 20 9.52 8.58 -0.03
CA ILE A 20 9.46 7.15 -0.27
C ILE A 20 8.18 6.64 0.40
N LEU A 21 7.32 6.00 -0.36
CA LEU A 21 6.06 5.41 0.11
C LEU A 21 5.97 3.94 -0.30
N PRO A 22 5.25 3.10 0.46
CA PRO A 22 4.89 1.78 -0.02
C PRO A 22 4.03 1.91 -1.27
N ALA A 23 4.23 1.02 -2.24
CA ALA A 23 3.50 1.05 -3.50
C ALA A 23 1.97 0.85 -3.32
N LEU A 24 1.53 0.44 -2.13
CA LEU A 24 0.12 0.37 -1.72
C LEU A 24 -0.55 1.74 -1.57
N ALA A 25 0.21 2.82 -1.37
CA ALA A 25 -0.35 4.18 -1.27
C ALA A 25 -0.64 4.82 -2.64
N LEU A 26 -0.52 4.06 -3.73
CA LEU A 26 -0.83 4.47 -5.10
C LEU A 26 -2.22 3.96 -5.52
N PRO A 27 -2.90 4.62 -6.49
CA PRO A 27 -2.41 5.69 -7.36
C PRO A 27 -2.24 7.03 -6.64
N LEU A 28 -1.52 7.96 -7.29
CA LEU A 28 -1.49 9.35 -6.85
C LEU A 28 -2.91 9.95 -6.88
N PRO A 29 -3.19 10.99 -6.06
CA PRO A 29 -4.45 11.73 -6.16
C PRO A 29 -4.71 12.20 -7.58
N GLU A 30 -5.98 12.22 -7.98
CA GLU A 30 -6.38 12.67 -9.32
C GLU A 30 -5.89 14.10 -9.59
N GLY A 31 -5.36 14.33 -10.79
CA GLY A 31 -4.76 15.61 -11.17
C GLY A 31 -3.44 15.95 -10.48
N SER A 32 -2.85 15.04 -9.71
CA SER A 32 -1.55 15.26 -9.08
C SER A 32 -0.45 15.50 -10.13
N PRO A 33 0.40 16.54 -9.97
CA PRO A 33 1.55 16.77 -10.86
C PRO A 33 2.75 15.88 -10.51
N LEU A 34 2.61 15.00 -9.52
CA LEU A 34 3.70 14.17 -9.03
C LEU A 34 4.00 13.02 -9.98
N VAL A 35 5.26 12.61 -9.99
CA VAL A 35 5.73 11.41 -10.70
C VAL A 35 6.21 10.37 -9.70
N VAL A 36 5.89 9.11 -9.95
CA VAL A 36 6.36 7.98 -9.14
C VAL A 36 7.57 7.37 -9.84
N LYS A 37 8.63 7.06 -9.07
CA LYS A 37 9.80 6.34 -9.54
C LYS A 37 10.11 5.17 -8.61
N ARG A 38 10.52 4.04 -9.19
CA ARG A 38 11.02 2.89 -8.42
C ARG A 38 12.36 3.26 -7.79
N ILE A 39 12.56 2.85 -6.54
CA ILE A 39 13.84 3.03 -5.83
C ILE A 39 14.73 1.79 -6.02
N THR A 40 16.05 1.98 -5.96
CA THR A 40 17.02 0.89 -6.03
C THR A 40 18.08 1.09 -4.93
N PRO A 41 18.33 0.07 -4.07
CA PRO A 41 17.69 -1.25 -4.05
C PRO A 41 16.22 -1.16 -3.62
N VAL A 42 15.45 -2.17 -4.00
CA VAL A 42 14.04 -2.31 -3.60
C VAL A 42 14.00 -2.82 -2.16
N VAL A 43 13.12 -2.23 -1.36
CA VAL A 43 12.84 -2.67 0.01
C VAL A 43 11.44 -3.26 0.05
N GLU A 44 11.36 -4.55 0.36
CA GLU A 44 10.09 -5.26 0.44
C GLU A 44 9.51 -5.22 1.85
N ARG A 45 8.19 -5.06 1.94
CA ARG A 45 7.46 -5.14 3.21
C ARG A 45 6.35 -6.17 3.08
N GLN A 46 6.41 -7.21 3.93
CA GLN A 46 5.35 -8.19 4.02
C GLN A 46 4.18 -7.67 4.87
N LEU A 47 2.97 -7.79 4.34
CA LEU A 47 1.72 -7.54 5.06
C LEU A 47 1.09 -8.89 5.42
N MET A 48 0.57 -9.00 6.64
CA MET A 48 0.04 -10.26 7.16
C MET A 48 -1.28 -10.02 7.90
N LEU A 49 -2.20 -10.98 7.76
CA LEU A 49 -3.35 -11.12 8.65
C LEU A 49 -2.92 -11.94 9.86
N VAL A 50 -3.20 -11.43 11.07
CA VAL A 50 -2.77 -12.06 12.31
C VAL A 50 -3.96 -12.30 13.23
N ARG A 51 -4.03 -13.51 13.80
CA ARG A 51 -4.99 -13.88 14.85
C ARG A 51 -4.27 -14.53 16.03
N ARG A 52 -4.85 -14.42 17.22
CA ARG A 52 -4.28 -15.05 18.43
C ARG A 52 -4.38 -16.57 18.32
N LYS A 53 -3.30 -17.28 18.65
CA LYS A 53 -3.28 -18.75 18.74
C LYS A 53 -4.32 -19.22 19.74
N ASN A 54 -5.00 -20.34 19.44
CA ASN A 54 -6.04 -20.96 20.27
C ASN A 54 -7.26 -20.06 20.55
N ARG A 55 -7.50 -19.06 19.70
CA ARG A 55 -8.74 -18.27 19.72
C ARG A 55 -9.34 -18.28 18.32
N SER A 56 -10.60 -18.71 18.22
CA SER A 56 -11.37 -18.55 16.98
C SER A 56 -11.76 -17.09 16.79
N LEU A 57 -11.98 -16.71 15.53
CA LEU A 57 -12.62 -15.44 15.22
C LEU A 57 -14.12 -15.56 15.52
N SER A 58 -14.76 -14.45 15.86
CA SER A 58 -16.23 -14.38 15.84
C SER A 58 -16.70 -14.41 14.38
N THR A 59 -17.98 -14.73 14.15
CA THR A 59 -18.54 -14.77 12.79
C THR A 59 -18.29 -13.46 12.01
N ALA A 60 -18.47 -12.31 12.65
CA ALA A 60 -18.20 -11.01 12.02
C ALA A 60 -16.70 -10.78 11.73
N ALA A 61 -15.81 -11.27 12.61
CA ALA A 61 -14.37 -11.15 12.40
C ALA A 61 -13.86 -12.10 11.31
N GLU A 62 -14.43 -13.29 11.18
CA GLU A 62 -14.14 -14.23 10.08
C GLU A 62 -14.56 -13.60 8.73
N ALA A 63 -15.76 -13.01 8.66
CA ALA A 63 -16.21 -12.31 7.47
C ALA A 63 -15.27 -11.16 7.07
N LEU A 64 -14.79 -10.38 8.04
CA LEU A 64 -13.80 -9.33 7.77
C LEU A 64 -12.45 -9.91 7.33
N TRP A 65 -12.01 -11.00 7.97
CA TRP A 65 -10.78 -11.71 7.61
C TRP A 65 -10.79 -12.15 6.15
N ASP A 66 -11.88 -12.76 5.71
CA ASP A 66 -12.06 -13.20 4.33
C ASP A 66 -12.06 -12.01 3.36
N VAL A 67 -12.78 -10.93 3.68
CA VAL A 67 -12.77 -9.71 2.86
C VAL A 67 -11.36 -9.14 2.71
N VAL A 68 -10.61 -8.98 3.81
CA VAL A 68 -9.25 -8.41 3.74
C VAL A 68 -8.30 -9.33 2.98
N ARG A 69 -8.42 -10.66 3.14
CA ARG A 69 -7.63 -11.63 2.38
C ARG A 69 -7.90 -11.50 0.88
N ASP A 70 -9.17 -11.46 0.50
CA ASP A 70 -9.58 -11.40 -0.90
C ASP A 70 -9.18 -10.07 -1.56
N GLN A 71 -9.36 -8.95 -0.84
CA GLN A 71 -8.87 -7.64 -1.29
C GLN A 71 -7.34 -7.61 -1.42
N GLY A 72 -6.62 -8.21 -0.46
CA GLY A 72 -5.16 -8.34 -0.53
C GLY A 72 -4.71 -9.08 -1.78
N ASN A 73 -5.36 -10.22 -2.09
CA ASN A 73 -5.07 -11.00 -3.30
C ASN A 73 -5.38 -10.21 -4.58
N ALA A 74 -6.53 -9.53 -4.64
CA ALA A 74 -6.92 -8.73 -5.80
C ALA A 74 -5.95 -7.57 -6.07
N LEU A 75 -5.48 -6.89 -5.01
CA LEU A 75 -4.48 -5.82 -5.10
C LEU A 75 -3.14 -6.33 -5.64
N MET A 76 -2.72 -7.53 -5.27
CA MET A 76 -1.49 -8.14 -5.79
C MET A 76 -1.64 -8.55 -7.25
N ALA A 77 -2.75 -9.21 -7.61
CA ALA A 77 -3.02 -9.61 -8.99
C ALA A 77 -3.09 -8.40 -9.94
N GLY A 78 -3.72 -7.30 -9.51
CA GLY A 78 -3.78 -6.07 -10.31
C GLY A 78 -2.42 -5.40 -10.56
N ARG A 79 -1.35 -5.86 -9.89
CA ARG A 79 0.00 -5.28 -9.98
C ARG A 79 1.00 -6.15 -10.75
N GLU A 80 0.69 -7.41 -11.03
CA GLU A 80 1.62 -8.34 -11.70
C GLU A 80 2.11 -7.84 -13.08
N GLY A 81 1.33 -6.99 -13.76
CA GLY A 81 1.66 -6.44 -15.07
C GLY A 81 2.30 -5.05 -15.09
N ASP A 82 2.38 -4.36 -13.95
CA ASP A 82 2.85 -2.96 -13.92
C ASP A 82 4.36 -2.89 -13.64
N PRO A 83 5.18 -2.28 -14.52
CA PRO A 83 6.62 -2.15 -14.34
C PRO A 83 7.06 -1.47 -13.02
N LEU A 84 6.19 -0.66 -12.41
CA LEU A 84 6.46 -0.09 -11.08
C LEU A 84 6.47 -1.14 -9.97
N TYR A 85 5.81 -2.28 -10.20
CA TYR A 85 5.58 -3.35 -9.22
C TYR A 85 6.26 -4.68 -9.62
N GLN A 86 6.80 -4.79 -10.82
CA GLN A 86 7.58 -5.95 -11.25
C GLN A 86 8.88 -6.07 -10.46
N ILE A 87 9.22 -7.29 -10.04
CA ILE A 87 10.42 -7.62 -9.27
C ILE A 87 11.65 -7.49 -10.17
#